data_AF-A0A850EN16-F1
#
_entry.id   AF-A0A850EN16-F1
#
_cell.length_a   1.000
_cell.length_b   1.000
_cell.length_c   1.000
_cell.angle_alpha   90.00
_cell.angle_beta   90.00
_cell.angle_gamma   90.00
#
_symmetry.space_group_name_H-M   'P 1'
#
loop_
_entity.id
_entity.type
_entity.pdbx_description
1 polymer ?
#
loop_
_entity_poly.entity_id
_entity_poly.type
_entity_poly.pdbx_seq_one_letter_code
_entity_poly.pdbx_strand_id
1 'polypeptide(L)'
;MLENLIKAGEELESQAQPGLYGIGKVLSGGDLQKWTARVILYLEKHHQNSSLTKKAIEQTKGNVDYGEYEYLLGLLKAIKENEE
;
A
#
# COMPACT_ATOMS: atom_id res chain seq x y z
N MET A 1 8.45 -8.07 -9.40
CA MET A 1 8.12 -7.93 -7.95
C MET A 1 7.06 -6.85 -7.75
N LEU A 2 7.25 -5.67 -8.34
CA LEU A 2 6.27 -4.57 -8.38
C LEU A 2 4.87 -5.01 -8.82
N GLU A 3 4.73 -5.68 -9.97
CA GLU A 3 3.42 -6.13 -10.47
C GLU A 3 2.69 -7.08 -9.52
N ASN A 4 3.42 -7.94 -8.82
CA ASN A 4 2.82 -8.84 -7.83
C ASN A 4 2.31 -8.07 -6.60
N LEU A 5 2.98 -6.99 -6.21
CA LEU A 5 2.52 -6.12 -5.12
C LEU A 5 1.28 -5.33 -5.52
N ILE A 6 1.22 -4.85 -6.77
CA ILE A 6 0.05 -4.16 -7.33
C ILE A 6 -1.14 -5.13 -7.34
N LYS A 7 -0.98 -6.33 -7.90
CA LYS A 7 -2.05 -7.36 -7.92
C LYS A 7 -2.53 -7.73 -6.52
N ALA A 8 -1.61 -7.98 -5.58
CA ALA A 8 -1.98 -8.29 -4.21
C ALA A 8 -2.72 -7.12 -3.51
N GLY A 9 -2.42 -5.88 -3.88
CA GLY A 9 -3.16 -4.71 -3.43
C GLY A 9 -4.58 -4.70 -3.99
N GLU A 10 -4.74 -4.90 -5.29
CA GLU A 10 -6.06 -4.97 -5.94
C GLU A 10 -6.93 -6.12 -5.41
N GLU A 11 -6.32 -7.26 -5.09
CA GLU A 11 -6.99 -8.39 -4.42
C GLU A 11 -7.41 -8.06 -2.98
N LEU A 12 -6.64 -7.22 -2.28
CA LEU A 12 -7.03 -6.70 -0.96
C LEU A 12 -8.24 -5.78 -1.08
N GLU A 13 -8.30 -4.90 -2.09
CA GLU A 13 -9.48 -4.05 -2.30
C GLU A 13 -10.78 -4.85 -2.45
N SER A 14 -10.70 -6.00 -3.12
CA SER A 14 -11.84 -6.89 -3.31
C SER A 14 -12.35 -7.51 -1.99
N GLN A 15 -11.51 -7.50 -0.94
CA GLN A 15 -11.84 -7.95 0.41
C GLN A 15 -12.28 -6.80 1.32
N ALA A 16 -12.25 -5.56 0.84
CA ALA A 16 -12.66 -4.40 1.61
C ALA A 16 -14.15 -4.46 1.93
N GLN A 17 -14.49 -4.36 3.21
CA GLN A 17 -15.86 -4.29 3.67
C GLN A 17 -16.27 -2.83 3.88
N PRO A 18 -17.55 -2.47 3.67
CA PRO A 18 -18.04 -1.16 4.09
C PRO A 18 -17.85 -1.01 5.59
N GLY A 19 -17.31 0.14 6.01
CA GLY A 19 -17.11 0.46 7.42
C GLY A 19 -18.41 0.48 8.20
N LEU A 20 -18.33 0.27 9.52
CA LEU A 20 -19.45 0.45 10.42
C LEU A 20 -20.07 1.84 10.20
N TYR A 21 -21.39 1.90 10.04
CA TYR A 21 -22.18 3.10 9.70
C TYR A 21 -22.00 3.65 8.28
N GLY A 22 -21.42 2.88 7.34
CA GLY A 22 -21.28 3.31 5.94
C GLY A 22 -20.21 4.38 5.73
N ILE A 23 -19.37 4.63 6.74
CA ILE A 23 -18.26 5.58 6.66
C ILE A 23 -17.00 4.80 6.27
N GLY A 24 -16.58 4.96 5.03
CA GLY A 24 -15.33 4.41 4.50
C GLY A 24 -15.37 2.92 4.17
N LYS A 25 -14.26 2.43 3.62
CA LYS A 25 -13.96 1.00 3.44
C LYS A 25 -12.95 0.57 4.50
N VAL A 26 -13.08 -0.66 4.99
CA VAL A 26 -12.17 -1.25 5.98
C VAL A 26 -11.59 -2.53 5.43
N LEU A 27 -10.29 -2.71 5.61
CA LEU A 27 -9.56 -3.92 5.26
C LEU A 27 -9.22 -4.71 6.53
N SER A 28 -9.08 -6.03 6.38
CA SER A 28 -8.54 -6.88 7.43
C SER A 28 -7.14 -6.42 7.81
N GLY A 29 -6.98 -5.93 9.04
CA GLY A 29 -5.73 -5.32 9.50
C GLY A 29 -4.51 -6.26 9.37
N GLY A 30 -4.70 -7.57 9.51
CA GLY A 30 -3.61 -8.55 9.40
C GLY A 30 -3.05 -8.68 7.99
N ASP A 31 -3.91 -8.73 6.97
CA ASP A 31 -3.47 -8.87 5.57
C ASP A 31 -3.02 -7.53 4.99
N LEU A 32 -3.66 -6.44 5.40
CA LEU A 32 -3.22 -5.09 5.08
C LEU A 32 -1.81 -4.83 5.62
N GLN A 33 -1.54 -5.13 6.90
CA GLN A 33 -0.20 -4.95 7.48
C GLN A 33 0.87 -5.79 6.76
N LYS A 34 0.56 -7.05 6.43
CA LYS A 34 1.49 -7.91 5.68
C LYS A 34 1.80 -7.34 4.30
N TRP A 35 0.79 -6.86 3.59
CA TRP A 35 0.97 -6.24 2.29
C TRP A 35 1.79 -4.96 2.40
N THR A 36 1.45 -4.05 3.31
CA THR A 36 2.19 -2.83 3.56
C THR A 36 3.65 -3.11 3.87
N ALA A 37 3.96 -4.08 4.73
CA ALA A 37 5.34 -4.46 5.02
C ALA A 37 6.10 -4.92 3.76
N ARG A 38 5.45 -5.68 2.86
CA ARG A 38 6.05 -6.09 1.58
C ARG A 38 6.29 -4.90 0.65
N VAL A 39 5.38 -3.92 0.63
CA VAL A 39 5.52 -2.68 -0.14
C VAL A 39 6.72 -1.87 0.37
N ILE A 40 6.82 -1.65 1.68
CA ILE A 40 7.96 -0.92 2.27
C ILE A 40 9.28 -1.62 1.97
N LEU A 41 9.34 -2.96 2.13
CA LEU A 41 10.54 -3.73 1.78
C LEU A 41 10.93 -3.62 0.31
N TYR A 42 9.97 -3.50 -0.60
CA TYR A 42 10.25 -3.25 -2.02
C TYR A 42 10.81 -1.85 -2.23
N LEU A 43 10.17 -0.83 -1.66
CA LEU A 43 10.60 0.57 -1.76
C LEU A 43 12.01 0.77 -1.18
N GLU A 44 12.32 0.15 -0.05
CA GLU A 44 13.66 0.20 0.56
C GLU A 44 14.72 -0.49 -0.31
N LYS A 45 14.38 -1.58 -1.02
CA LYS A 45 15.34 -2.29 -1.88
C LYS A 45 15.59 -1.62 -3.22
N HIS A 46 14.56 -1.02 -3.82
CA HIS A 46 14.62 -0.52 -5.19
C HIS A 46 14.67 1.02 -5.27
N HIS A 47 14.19 1.73 -4.25
CA HIS A 47 14.06 3.19 -4.26
C HIS A 47 14.49 3.85 -2.94
N GLN A 48 15.48 3.26 -2.24
CA GLN A 48 15.90 3.65 -0.88
C GLN A 48 16.13 5.18 -0.67
N ASN A 49 16.66 5.86 -1.68
CA ASN A 49 16.99 7.29 -1.60
C ASN A 49 15.85 8.21 -2.04
N SER A 50 14.72 7.67 -2.48
CA SER A 50 13.57 8.45 -2.93
C SER A 50 12.86 9.13 -1.76
N SER A 51 12.49 10.40 -1.95
CA SER A 51 11.63 11.13 -1.02
C SER A 51 10.27 10.44 -0.82
N LEU A 52 9.77 9.75 -1.84
CA LEU A 52 8.53 8.98 -1.79
C LEU A 52 8.65 7.74 -0.88
N THR A 53 9.83 7.08 -0.87
CA THR A 53 10.08 5.95 0.03
C THR A 53 10.11 6.39 1.48
N LYS A 54 10.79 7.52 1.76
CA LYS A 54 10.79 8.12 3.11
C LYS A 54 9.38 8.49 3.58
N LYS A 55 8.59 9.12 2.70
CA LYS A 55 7.20 9.48 2.97
C LYS A 55 6.33 8.24 3.22
N ALA A 56 6.47 7.19 2.41
CA ALA A 56 5.74 5.94 2.60
C ALA A 56 6.06 5.28 3.95
N ILE A 57 7.34 5.24 4.35
CA ILE A 57 7.75 4.73 5.66
C ILE A 57 7.15 5.58 6.79
N GLU A 58 7.19 6.91 6.67
CA GLU A 58 6.66 7.80 7.70
C GLU A 58 5.14 7.68 7.86
N GLN A 59 4.41 7.62 6.76
CA GLN A 59 2.95 7.51 6.74
C GLN A 59 2.46 6.15 7.26
N THR A 60 3.29 5.10 7.17
CA THR A 60 2.95 3.73 7.60
C THR A 60 3.48 3.36 8.98
N LYS A 61 4.11 4.28 9.72
CA LYS A 61 4.59 4.04 11.10
C LYS A 61 3.48 3.79 12.13
N GLY A 62 2.24 4.17 11.82
CA GLY A 62 1.09 4.03 12.71
C GLY A 62 0.21 2.83 12.37
N ASN A 63 -1.07 2.95 12.71
CA ASN A 63 -2.08 2.02 12.19
C ASN A 63 -2.28 2.31 10.71
N VAL A 64 -2.06 1.30 9.88
CA VAL A 64 -2.34 1.37 8.44
C VAL A 64 -3.85 1.23 8.27
N ASP A 65 -4.48 2.25 7.72
CA ASP A 65 -5.89 2.24 7.34
C ASP A 65 -6.06 2.19 5.82
N TYR A 66 -7.32 2.32 5.38
CA TYR A 66 -7.67 2.24 3.96
C TYR A 66 -7.05 3.39 3.14
N GLY A 67 -6.87 4.57 3.74
CA GLY A 67 -6.21 5.71 3.10
C GLY A 67 -4.71 5.46 2.88
N GLU A 68 -4.00 4.88 3.86
CA GLU A 68 -2.61 4.46 3.65
C GLU A 68 -2.50 3.38 2.57
N TYR A 69 -3.45 2.45 2.54
CA TYR A 69 -3.53 1.43 1.50
C TYR A 69 -3.64 2.06 0.10
N GLU A 70 -4.60 2.97 -0.11
CA GLU A 70 -4.81 3.64 -1.40
C GLU A 70 -3.56 4.43 -1.83
N TYR A 71 -2.94 5.13 -0.89
CA TYR A 71 -1.70 5.86 -1.13
C TYR A 71 -0.57 4.94 -1.63
N LEU A 72 -0.34 3.82 -0.93
CA LEU A 72 0.71 2.87 -1.31
C LEU A 72 0.43 2.20 -2.65
N LEU A 73 -0.82 1.82 -2.93
CA LEU A 73 -1.18 1.21 -4.21
C LEU A 73 -1.00 2.21 -5.36
N GLY A 74 -1.43 3.45 -5.17
CA GLY A 74 -1.20 4.54 -6.13
C GLY A 74 0.28 4.78 -6.39
N LEU A 75 1.10 4.78 -5.33
CA LEU A 75 2.55 4.92 -5.44
C LEU A 75 3.18 3.78 -6.28
N LEU A 76 2.78 2.53 -6.05
CA LEU A 76 3.29 1.39 -6.82
C LEU A 76 2.91 1.48 -8.30
N LYS A 77 1.67 1.90 -8.61
CA LYS A 77 1.22 2.10 -9.99
C LYS A 77 2.02 3.22 -10.67
N ALA A 78 2.25 4.34 -9.99
CA ALA A 78 3.05 5.43 -10.50
C ALA A 78 4.52 5.05 -10.73
N ILE A 79 5.09 4.17 -9.89
CA ILE A 79 6.44 3.61 -10.12
C ILE A 79 6.42 2.79 -11.40
N LYS A 80 5.42 1.91 -11.59
CA LYS A 80 5.31 1.08 -12.79
C LYS A 80 5.22 1.94 -14.06
N GLU A 81 4.38 2.97 -14.04
CA GLU A 81 4.21 3.91 -15.17
C GLU A 81 5.47 4.71 -15.53
N ASN A 82 6.40 4.90 -14.58
CA ASN A 82 7.67 5.61 -14.84
C ASN A 82 8.84 4.67 -15.17
N GLU A 83 8.72 3.37 -14.88
CA GLU A 83 9.72 2.35 -15.23
C GLU A 83 9.46 1.71 -16.60
N GLU A 84 8.26 1.89 -17.17
CA GLU A 84 7.89 1.56 -18.57
C GLU A 84 8.18 2.72 -19.53
#